data_AF-A0AAJ2NUB3-F1
#
_entry.id   AF-A0AAJ2NUB3-F1
#
_cell.length_a   1.000
_cell.length_b   1.000
_cell.length_c   1.000
_cell.angle_alpha   90.00
_cell.angle_beta   90.00
_cell.angle_gamma   90.00
#
_symmetry.space_group_name_H-M   'P 1'
#
loop_
_entity.id
_entity.type
_entity.pdbx_description
1 polymer ?
#
loop_
_entity_poly.entity_id
_entity_poly.type
_entity_poly.pdbx_seq_one_letter_code
_entity_poly.pdbx_strand_id
1 'polypeptide(L)' 'ETLPNYRIAYVRQVGPYGPANRLAMEKVKKWAAEKKLTKSAIIFGIPQDNPETTNPENCRYDACVVIAKDYQIDDSICEG' A
#
# COMPACT_ATOMS: atom_id res chain seq x y z
N GLU A 1 22.37 -6.86 -0.08
CA GLU A 1 21.61 -6.47 1.12
C GLU A 1 20.16 -6.92 0.91
N THR A 2 19.56 -7.65 1.84
CA THR A 2 18.17 -8.15 1.71
C THR A 2 17.27 -7.36 2.65
N LEU A 3 16.22 -6.76 2.09
CA LEU A 3 15.17 -6.16 2.91
C LEU A 3 14.52 -7.25 3.77
N PRO A 4 14.29 -7.01 5.06
CA PRO A 4 13.55 -7.95 5.90
C PRO A 4 12.14 -8.14 5.36
N ASN A 5 11.62 -9.36 5.47
CA ASN A 5 10.28 -9.68 4.99
C ASN A 5 9.23 -9.03 5.92
N TYR A 6 8.44 -8.10 5.38
CA TYR A 6 7.37 -7.42 6.10
C TYR A 6 6.03 -7.97 5.66
N ARG A 7 5.15 -8.23 6.63
CA ARG A 7 3.74 -8.46 6.35
C ARG A 7 3.06 -7.10 6.22
N ILE A 8 2.32 -6.91 5.14
CA ILE A 8 1.74 -5.60 4.80
C ILE A 8 0.24 -5.73 4.51
N ALA A 9 -0.51 -4.70 4.88
CA ALA A 9 -1.83 -4.44 4.34
C ALA A 9 -1.72 -3.33 3.30
N TYR A 10 -2.37 -3.46 2.14
CA TYR A 10 -2.20 -2.52 1.03
C TYR A 10 -3.48 -2.16 0.29
N VAL A 11 -3.46 -0.97 -0.33
CA VAL A 11 -4.46 -0.51 -1.29
C VAL A 11 -3.77 -0.32 -2.63
N ARG A 12 -4.26 -1.01 -3.65
CA ARG A 12 -3.79 -0.87 -5.04
C ARG A 12 -4.57 0.21 -5.78
N GLN A 13 -3.85 1.08 -6.46
CA GLN A 13 -4.40 1.95 -7.50
C GLN A 13 -3.77 1.58 -8.84
N VAL A 14 -4.59 1.54 -9.88
CA VAL A 14 -4.17 1.28 -11.26
C VAL A 14 -4.43 2.51 -12.10
N GLY A 15 -3.46 2.90 -12.92
CA GLY A 15 -3.49 4.12 -13.72
C GLY A 15 -2.22 4.94 -13.56
N PRO A 16 -2.15 6.12 -14.19
CA PRO A 16 -0.94 6.91 -14.26
C PRO A 16 -0.44 7.28 -12.86
N TYR A 17 0.86 7.10 -12.62
CA TYR A 17 1.48 7.55 -11.38
C TYR A 17 1.36 9.06 -11.24
N GLY A 18 1.07 9.51 -10.02
CA GLY A 18 0.96 10.93 -9.69
C GLY A 18 -0.17 11.21 -8.71
N PRO A 19 -1.04 12.21 -8.98
CA PRO A 19 -2.07 12.62 -8.03
C PRO A 19 -3.02 11.49 -7.59
N ALA A 20 -3.30 10.52 -8.47
CA ALA A 20 -4.16 9.38 -8.15
C ALA A 20 -3.59 8.49 -7.03
N ASN A 21 -2.27 8.39 -6.90
CA ASN A 21 -1.58 7.64 -5.85
C ASN A 21 -1.93 8.19 -4.45
N ARG A 22 -2.26 9.49 -4.37
CA ARG A 22 -2.68 10.13 -3.11
C ARG A 22 -3.96 9.47 -2.56
N LEU A 23 -4.88 9.06 -3.42
CA LEU A 23 -6.12 8.41 -3.00
C LEU A 23 -5.84 7.04 -2.36
N ALA A 24 -4.90 6.26 -2.91
CA ALA A 24 -4.47 5.00 -2.30
C ALA A 24 -3.82 5.25 -0.92
N MET A 25 -2.96 6.26 -0.85
CA MET A 25 -2.29 6.67 0.39
C MET A 25 -3.28 7.14 1.47
N GLU A 26 -4.30 7.90 1.10
CA GLU A 26 -5.34 8.35 2.03
C GLU A 26 -6.21 7.17 2.50
N LYS A 27 -6.56 6.24 1.62
CA LYS A 27 -7.32 5.03 1.97
C LYS A 27 -6.57 4.15 2.98
N VAL A 28 -5.29 3.82 2.73
CA VAL A 28 -4.52 2.97 3.65
C VAL A 28 -4.31 3.66 5.01
N LYS A 29 -4.08 4.98 5.02
CA LYS A 29 -3.95 5.77 6.26
C LYS A 29 -5.25 5.79 7.05
N LYS A 30 -6.38 5.99 6.37
CA LYS A 30 -7.70 5.97 7.01
C LYS A 30 -7.97 4.60 7.62
N TRP A 31 -7.76 3.53 6.87
CA TRP A 31 -7.92 2.16 7.37
C TRP A 31 -7.04 1.90 8.60
N ALA A 32 -5.75 2.26 8.55
CA ALA A 32 -4.85 2.10 9.68
C ALA A 32 -5.30 2.92 10.91
N ALA A 33 -5.88 4.11 10.70
CA ALA A 33 -6.42 4.94 11.79
C ALA A 33 -7.65 4.30 12.43
N GLU A 34 -8.61 3.81 11.64
CA GLU A 34 -9.80 3.11 12.12
C GLU A 34 -9.44 1.86 12.93
N LYS A 35 -8.34 1.20 12.55
CA LYS A 35 -7.79 0.02 13.24
C LYS A 35 -6.81 0.34 14.37
N LYS A 36 -6.56 1.63 14.67
CA LYS A 36 -5.62 2.12 15.70
C LYS A 36 -4.17 1.65 15.50
N LEU A 37 -3.76 1.43 14.25
CA LEU A 37 -2.42 0.99 13.85
C LEU A 37 -1.44 2.16 13.60
N THR A 38 -1.89 3.41 13.72
CA THR A 38 -1.15 4.60 13.27
C THR A 38 0.07 5.01 14.09
N LYS A 39 0.18 4.58 15.35
CA LYS A 39 1.24 5.07 16.26
C LYS A 39 2.67 4.65 15.86
N SER A 40 2.81 3.57 15.10
CA SER A 40 4.12 3.06 14.65
C SER A 40 4.07 2.45 13.25
N ALA A 41 3.06 2.84 12.47
CA ALA A 41 2.84 2.33 11.13
C ALA A 41 3.98 2.78 10.19
N ILE A 42 4.79 1.81 9.75
CA ILE A 42 5.66 2.00 8.60
C ILE A 42 4.77 1.96 7.36
N ILE A 43 4.82 3.02 6.56
CA ILE A 43 4.04 3.13 5.32
C ILE A 43 4.98 3.04 4.13
N PHE A 44 4.66 2.19 3.17
CA PHE A 44 5.37 2.06 1.90
C PHE A 44 4.51 2.57 0.76
N GLY A 45 5.15 3.22 -0.22
CA GLY A 45 4.57 3.51 -1.51
C GLY A 45 5.35 2.77 -2.57
N ILE A 46 4.77 1.71 -3.13
CA ILE A 46 5.46 0.79 -4.02
C ILE A 46 4.93 0.97 -5.45
N PRO A 47 5.69 1.59 -6.36
CA PRO A 47 5.41 1.48 -7.78
C PRO A 47 5.75 0.05 -8.22
N GLN A 48 4.75 -0.71 -8.66
CA GLN A 48 4.92 -2.11 -9.07
C GLN A 48 5.43 -2.24 -10.51
N ASP A 49 5.25 -1.19 -11.32
CA ASP A 49 5.52 -1.20 -12.75
C ASP A 49 6.45 -0.02 -13.10
N ASN A 50 7.27 -0.19 -14.13
CA ASN A 50 8.12 0.89 -14.63
C ASN A 50 7.33 1.76 -15.62
N PRO A 51 7.08 3.05 -15.33
CA PRO A 51 6.30 3.92 -16.21
C PRO A 51 6.95 4.21 -17.57
N GLU A 52 8.25 3.93 -17.74
CA GLU A 52 8.94 4.07 -19.03
C GLU A 52 8.62 2.92 -20.00
N THR A 53 8.13 1.79 -19.48
CA THR A 53 7.88 0.56 -20.26
C THR A 53 6.44 0.04 -20.16
N THR A 54 5.68 0.53 -19.18
CA THR A 54 4.29 0.14 -18.94
C THR A 54 3.38 1.32 -19.29
N ASN A 55 2.32 1.05 -20.06
CA ASN A 55 1.34 2.08 -20.38
C ASN A 55 0.78 2.70 -19.09
N PRO A 56 0.63 4.04 -19.00
CA PRO A 56 0.22 4.69 -17.76
C PRO A 56 -1.08 4.14 -17.18
N GLU A 57 -2.05 3.77 -18.02
CA GLU A 57 -3.31 3.16 -17.62
C GLU A 57 -3.18 1.78 -16.94
N ASN A 58 -2.06 1.08 -17.11
CA ASN A 58 -1.79 -0.23 -16.54
C ASN A 58 -0.81 -0.20 -15.36
N CYS A 59 -0.18 0.95 -15.08
CA CYS A 59 0.74 1.10 -13.97
C CYS A 59 0.01 0.88 -12.64
N ARG A 60 0.58 0.07 -11.75
CA ARG A 60 0.02 -0.23 -10.44
C ARG A 60 0.87 0.41 -9.34
N TYR A 61 0.20 1.07 -8.41
CA TYR A 61 0.79 1.66 -7.22
C TYR A 61 0.13 1.03 -6.00
N ASP A 62 0.95 0.47 -5.12
CA ASP A 62 0.47 -0.06 -3.85
C ASP A 62 0.88 0.89 -2.71
N ALA A 63 -0.12 1.40 -2.00
CA ALA A 63 0.09 2.09 -0.74
C ALA A 63 -0.09 1.08 0.40
N CYS A 64 0.98 0.81 1.13
CA CYS A 64 1.04 -0.29 2.09
C CYS A 64 1.31 0.24 3.50
N VAL A 65 0.81 -0.48 4.50
CA VAL A 65 1.16 -0.32 5.90
C VAL A 65 1.67 -1.63 6.46
N VAL A 66 2.77 -1.60 7.21
CA VAL A 66 3.30 -2.78 7.89
C VAL A 66 2.38 -3.15 9.05
N ILE A 67 2.03 -4.42 9.11
CA ILE A 67 1.21 -5.00 10.19
C ILE A 67 2.01 -6.05 10.97
N ALA A 68 1.63 -6.25 12.24
CA ALA A 68 2.23 -7.31 13.03
C ALA A 68 1.90 -8.69 12.45
N LYS A 69 2.76 -9.69 12.69
CA LYS A 69 2.58 -11.06 12.18
C LYS A 69 1.31 -11.73 12.68
N ASP A 70 0.84 -11.33 13.86
CA ASP A 70 -0.35 -11.84 14.54
C ASP A 70 -1.60 -10.97 14.32
N TYR A 71 -1.47 -9.84 13.62
CA TYR A 71 -2.60 -8.96 13.35
C TYR A 71 -3.64 -9.64 12.45
N GLN A 72 -4.92 -9.64 12.84
CA GLN A 72 -5.98 -10.21 12.01
C GLN A 72 -6.53 -9.15 11.06
N ILE A 73 -6.39 -9.38 9.75
CA ILE A 73 -7.03 -8.57 8.73
C ILE A 73 -8.44 -9.11 8.49
N ASP A 74 -9.35 -8.23 8.07
CA ASP A 74 -10.62 -8.61 7.46
C ASP A 74 -10.62 -8.22 5.96
N ASP A 75 -11.64 -8.63 5.23
CA ASP A 75 -11.73 -8.43 3.76
C ASP A 75 -11.84 -6.95 3.32
N SER A 76 -11.73 -5.97 4.23
CA SER A 76 -11.73 -4.53 3.89
C SER A 76 -10.45 -4.03 3.22
N ILE A 77 -9.35 -4.80 3.25
CA ILE A 77 -8.06 -4.42 2.65
C ILE A 77 -7.31 -5.65 2.13
N CYS A 78 -6.43 -5.46 1.15
CA CYS A 78 -5.57 -6.54 0.67
C CYS A 78 -4.38 -6.77 1.61
N GLU A 79 -3.81 -7.97 1.59
CA GLU A 79 -2.63 -8.38 2.35
C GLU A 79 -1.55 -8.95 1.44
N GLY A 80 -0.29 -8.70 1.81
CA GLY A 80 0.91 -9.21 1.15
C GLY A 80 2.07 -9.47 2.11
#